data_AF-A0A913WRS8-F1
#
_entry.id   AF-A0A913WRS8-F1
#
_cell.length_a   1.000
_cell.length_b   1.000
_cell.length_c   1.000
_cell.angle_alpha   90.00
_cell.angle_beta   90.00
_cell.angle_gamma   90.00
#
_symmetry.space_group_name_H-M   'P 1'
#
loop_
_entity.id
_entity.type
_entity.pdbx_description
1 polymer ?
#
loop_
_entity_poly.entity_id
_entity_poly.type
_entity_poly.pdbx_seq_one_letter_code
_entity_poly.pdbx_strand_id
1 'polypeptide(L)'
;MKVLFHLLSLWLFVFLFASLSKGKNTDIISFNANKSSIIRNTVNSLDIASFAKYQSKYLGPNNGPVVLIKKQVGHEMQCIADCVADFKCISINLAKLPNSDGKFPCELLKTDKFDTNTASLTDNVNFNHLSIWSKCMSTPCNQNEACVPLYANQSYTCQQ
;
A
#
# COMPACT_ATOMS: atom_id res chain seq x y z
N MET A 1 56.00 -13.90 -23.55
CA MET A 1 54.66 -13.60 -24.09
C MET A 1 53.59 -14.13 -23.12
N LYS A 2 53.50 -13.55 -21.93
CA LYS A 2 52.59 -13.98 -20.84
C LYS A 2 52.21 -12.78 -19.97
N VAL A 3 51.90 -11.63 -20.58
CA VAL A 3 51.34 -10.48 -19.86
C VAL A 3 50.49 -9.66 -20.84
N LEU A 4 49.41 -10.23 -21.36
CA LEU A 4 48.44 -9.46 -22.16
C LEU A 4 47.01 -10.06 -22.15
N PHE A 5 46.61 -10.71 -21.05
CA PHE A 5 45.26 -11.31 -20.95
C PHE A 5 44.56 -11.10 -19.61
N HIS A 6 45.06 -10.21 -18.73
CA HIS A 6 44.45 -9.98 -17.41
C HIS A 6 43.78 -8.60 -17.23
N LEU A 7 43.69 -7.77 -18.28
CA LEU A 7 43.01 -6.46 -18.18
C LEU A 7 41.68 -6.36 -18.94
N LEU A 8 41.23 -7.44 -19.60
CA LEU A 8 39.93 -7.48 -20.28
C LEU A 8 38.83 -8.23 -19.51
N SER A 9 39.12 -8.86 -18.37
CA SER A 9 38.11 -9.63 -17.62
C SER A 9 37.42 -8.88 -16.47
N LEU A 10 37.86 -7.67 -16.11
CA LEU A 10 37.22 -6.89 -15.04
C LEU A 10 36.03 -6.03 -15.52
N TRP A 11 35.89 -5.77 -16.81
CA TRP A 11 34.75 -4.99 -17.34
C TRP A 11 33.50 -5.82 -17.61
N LEU A 12 33.61 -7.16 -17.64
CA LEU A 12 32.45 -8.06 -17.75
C LEU A 12 31.75 -8.31 -16.41
N PHE A 13 32.39 -8.01 -15.28
CA PHE A 13 31.77 -8.12 -13.96
C PHE A 13 30.89 -6.91 -13.58
N VAL A 14 31.02 -5.78 -14.27
CA VAL A 14 30.23 -4.56 -13.97
C VAL A 14 28.81 -4.63 -14.56
N PHE A 15 28.56 -5.50 -15.54
CA PHE A 15 27.23 -5.70 -16.14
C PHE A 15 26.40 -6.82 -15.50
N LEU A 16 26.89 -7.44 -14.42
CA LEU A 16 26.17 -8.51 -13.70
C LEU A 16 25.27 -8.02 -12.56
N PHE A 17 25.24 -6.72 -12.26
CA PHE A 17 24.08 -6.15 -11.59
C PHE A 17 22.98 -6.02 -12.62
N ALA A 18 22.35 -7.16 -12.88
CA ALA A 18 21.03 -7.25 -13.46
C ALA A 18 20.21 -6.05 -12.98
N SER A 19 19.62 -5.32 -13.92
CA SER A 19 18.49 -4.46 -13.63
C SER A 19 17.57 -5.26 -12.71
N LEU A 20 17.57 -4.93 -11.41
CA LEU A 20 16.46 -5.30 -10.55
C LEU A 20 15.30 -4.56 -11.20
N SER A 21 14.53 -5.28 -12.02
CA SER A 21 13.18 -4.85 -12.34
C SER A 21 12.55 -4.57 -10.99
N LYS A 22 12.29 -3.30 -10.66
CA LYS A 22 11.35 -2.93 -9.61
C LYS A 22 9.99 -3.44 -10.10
N GLY A 23 9.77 -4.75 -9.99
CA GLY A 23 8.48 -5.36 -10.16
C GLY A 23 7.57 -4.67 -9.16
N LYS A 24 6.43 -4.16 -9.65
CA LYS A 24 5.40 -3.60 -8.79
C LYS A 24 4.93 -4.72 -7.86
N ASN A 25 5.50 -4.78 -6.65
CA ASN A 25 5.21 -5.79 -5.65
C ASN A 25 3.90 -5.40 -4.96
N THR A 26 2.80 -5.56 -5.70
CA THR A 26 1.46 -5.14 -5.30
C THR A 26 0.52 -6.33 -5.32
N ASP A 27 0.27 -6.92 -4.15
CA ASP A 27 -0.66 -8.02 -3.99
C ASP A 27 -2.07 -7.46 -3.75
N ILE A 28 -3.10 -8.00 -4.40
CA ILE A 28 -4.49 -7.64 -4.10
C ILE A 28 -5.07 -8.63 -3.08
N ILE A 29 -5.46 -8.11 -1.92
CA ILE A 29 -6.11 -8.88 -0.85
C ILE A 29 -7.59 -8.51 -0.81
N SER A 30 -8.47 -9.47 -1.07
CA SER A 30 -9.91 -9.28 -0.98
C SER A 30 -10.45 -9.72 0.38
N PHE A 31 -11.16 -8.85 1.07
CA PHE A 31 -11.83 -9.16 2.34
C PHE A 31 -13.34 -9.25 2.12
N ASN A 32 -13.95 -10.40 2.40
CA ASN A 32 -15.40 -10.56 2.36
C ASN A 32 -15.99 -10.38 3.76
N ALA A 33 -16.77 -9.31 3.94
CA ALA A 33 -17.38 -8.95 5.21
C ALA A 33 -18.63 -9.78 5.58
N ASN A 34 -19.05 -10.84 4.87
CA ASN A 34 -20.27 -11.61 5.19
C ASN A 34 -20.35 -12.21 6.62
N LYS A 35 -19.27 -12.16 7.42
CA LYS A 35 -19.25 -12.53 8.85
C LYS A 35 -19.08 -11.34 9.82
N SER A 36 -18.91 -10.13 9.31
CA SER A 36 -18.81 -8.88 10.08
C SER A 36 -19.92 -7.95 9.62
N SER A 37 -20.73 -7.40 10.51
CA SER A 37 -21.88 -6.55 10.20
C SER A 37 -21.53 -5.17 9.58
N ILE A 38 -20.71 -5.09 8.52
CA ILE A 38 -20.05 -3.84 8.15
C ILE A 38 -20.05 -3.56 6.64
N ILE A 39 -20.56 -2.35 6.34
CA ILE A 39 -20.98 -1.83 5.05
C ILE A 39 -19.93 -0.85 4.50
N ARG A 40 -19.51 -1.04 3.24
CA ARG A 40 -18.90 -0.05 2.33
C ARG A 40 -19.63 0.09 0.98
N ASN A 41 -20.96 0.01 0.93
CA ASN A 41 -21.86 0.84 0.11
C ASN A 41 -23.32 0.52 0.50
N THR A 42 -24.10 1.54 0.86
CA THR A 42 -25.53 1.43 1.22
C THR A 42 -26.45 1.05 0.05
N VAL A 43 -25.90 0.90 -1.16
CA VAL A 43 -26.69 0.66 -2.38
C VAL A 43 -26.77 -0.84 -2.76
N ASN A 44 -25.71 -1.64 -2.54
CA ASN A 44 -25.64 -3.02 -3.08
C ASN A 44 -25.24 -4.13 -2.09
N SER A 45 -25.27 -3.88 -0.78
CA SER A 45 -25.40 -4.90 0.28
C SER A 45 -24.42 -6.11 0.25
N LEU A 46 -23.22 -5.97 -0.31
CA LEU A 46 -22.14 -6.97 -0.16
C LEU A 46 -20.77 -6.32 -0.36
N ASP A 47 -20.14 -5.88 0.74
CA ASP A 47 -18.94 -5.08 0.64
C ASP A 47 -17.67 -5.91 0.80
N ILE A 48 -17.17 -6.34 -0.36
CA ILE A 48 -15.82 -6.85 -0.49
C ILE A 48 -14.90 -5.65 -0.64
N ALA A 49 -14.14 -5.31 0.40
CA ALA A 49 -13.04 -4.37 0.25
C ALA A 49 -11.82 -5.12 -0.28
N SER A 50 -11.41 -4.80 -1.49
CA SER A 50 -10.09 -5.21 -2.00
C SER A 50 -9.06 -4.18 -1.58
N PHE A 51 -7.91 -4.63 -1.07
CA PHE A 51 -6.77 -3.81 -0.71
C PHE A 51 -5.59 -4.15 -1.62
N ALA A 52 -4.88 -3.13 -2.10
CA ALA A 52 -3.57 -3.30 -2.70
C ALA A 52 -2.50 -3.20 -1.63
N LYS A 53 -1.73 -4.27 -1.45
CA LYS A 53 -0.63 -4.36 -0.49
C LYS A 53 0.68 -3.98 -1.13
N TYR A 54 1.34 -3.02 -0.53
CA TYR A 54 2.65 -2.53 -0.91
C TYR A 54 3.66 -3.02 0.13
N GLN A 55 4.46 -4.00 -0.28
CA GLN A 55 5.45 -4.65 0.60
C GLN A 55 6.59 -3.70 0.96
N SER A 56 7.00 -3.69 2.24
CA SER A 56 8.09 -2.84 2.74
C SER A 56 7.89 -1.36 2.40
N LYS A 57 6.64 -0.89 2.48
CA LYS A 57 6.24 0.49 2.25
C LYS A 57 5.49 1.03 3.45
N TYR A 58 5.54 2.34 3.61
CA TYR A 58 4.83 3.07 4.66
C TYR A 58 4.29 4.38 4.08
N LEU A 59 3.05 4.72 4.39
CA LEU A 59 2.50 6.03 4.04
C LEU A 59 3.01 7.04 5.08
N GLY A 60 4.04 7.81 4.72
CA GLY A 60 4.87 8.63 5.62
C GLY A 60 5.52 9.86 4.96
N PRO A 61 6.51 10.51 5.62
CA PRO A 61 6.31 11.85 6.15
C PRO A 61 6.48 12.94 5.09
N ASN A 62 5.37 13.64 4.83
CA ASN A 62 5.26 15.01 4.35
C ASN A 62 3.92 15.52 4.92
N ASN A 63 3.90 16.28 6.02
CA ASN A 63 2.73 16.58 6.87
C ASN A 63 2.03 15.38 7.54
N GLY A 64 2.32 14.15 7.09
CA GLY A 64 1.93 12.90 7.74
C GLY A 64 0.50 12.49 7.39
N PRO A 65 0.22 11.18 7.27
CA PRO A 65 -1.14 10.71 7.00
C PRO A 65 -2.07 11.08 8.16
N VAL A 66 -3.36 11.26 7.85
CA VAL A 66 -4.38 11.41 8.89
C VAL A 66 -4.65 10.04 9.51
N VAL A 67 -3.99 9.77 10.64
CA VAL A 67 -4.17 8.55 11.42
C VAL A 67 -5.47 8.64 12.21
N LEU A 68 -6.39 7.71 11.97
CA LEU A 68 -7.63 7.57 12.74
C LEU A 68 -7.35 6.94 14.10
N ILE A 69 -6.61 5.82 14.09
CA ILE A 69 -6.26 5.09 15.31
C ILE A 69 -4.98 4.28 15.09
N LYS A 70 -4.16 4.19 16.14
CA LYS A 70 -3.07 3.22 16.26
C LYS A 70 -3.49 2.13 17.23
N LYS A 71 -3.36 0.87 16.83
CA LYS A 71 -3.73 -0.28 17.65
C LYS A 71 -2.77 -1.44 17.47
N GLN A 72 -2.87 -2.41 18.37
CA GLN A 72 -2.14 -3.66 18.30
C GLN A 72 -3.12 -4.79 17.93
N VAL A 73 -2.76 -5.61 16.94
CA VAL A 73 -3.63 -6.71 16.46
C VAL A 73 -2.91 -8.06 16.53
N GLY A 74 -3.67 -9.14 16.61
CA GLY A 74 -3.11 -10.49 16.65
C GLY A 74 -2.58 -10.98 15.29
N HIS A 75 -3.09 -10.44 14.19
CA HIS A 75 -2.72 -10.83 12.83
C HIS A 75 -3.19 -9.79 11.79
N GLU A 76 -2.64 -9.84 10.57
CA GLU A 76 -2.92 -8.91 9.48
C GLU A 76 -4.42 -8.75 9.17
N MET A 77 -5.16 -9.87 9.08
CA MET A 77 -6.59 -9.85 8.76
C MET A 77 -7.44 -9.09 9.79
N GLN A 78 -7.02 -9.01 11.05
CA GLN A 78 -7.72 -8.24 12.06
C GLN A 78 -7.60 -6.73 11.78
N CYS A 79 -6.40 -6.24 11.42
CA CYS A 79 -6.20 -4.83 11.03
C CYS A 79 -7.00 -4.47 9.78
N ILE A 80 -7.04 -5.36 8.78
CA ILE A 80 -7.86 -5.18 7.57
C ILE A 80 -9.35 -5.13 7.94
N ALA A 81 -9.84 -6.08 8.74
CA ALA A 81 -11.24 -6.12 9.16
C ALA A 81 -11.63 -4.88 9.97
N ASP A 82 -10.76 -4.41 10.87
CA ASP A 82 -10.95 -3.18 11.62
C ASP A 82 -11.00 -1.94 10.70
N CYS A 83 -10.20 -1.91 9.64
CA CYS A 83 -10.31 -0.85 8.63
C CYS A 83 -11.64 -0.94 7.89
N VAL A 84 -12.04 -2.14 7.45
CA VAL A 84 -13.34 -2.36 6.80
C VAL A 84 -14.48 -1.90 7.68
N ALA A 85 -14.35 -2.12 8.99
CA ALA A 85 -15.28 -1.72 10.03
C ALA A 85 -15.57 -0.22 10.10
N ASP A 86 -14.56 0.61 9.82
CA ASP A 86 -14.65 2.06 9.87
C ASP A 86 -14.69 2.64 8.45
N PHE A 87 -15.83 3.23 8.06
CA PHE A 87 -16.00 3.84 6.73
C PHE A 87 -15.01 4.97 6.45
N LYS A 88 -14.40 5.57 7.48
CA LYS A 88 -13.37 6.60 7.32
C LYS A 88 -12.00 6.00 7.01
N CYS A 89 -11.78 4.71 7.32
CA CYS A 89 -10.51 4.06 7.08
C CYS A 89 -10.39 3.64 5.62
N ILE A 90 -9.46 4.26 4.90
CA ILE A 90 -9.22 3.98 3.47
C ILE A 90 -7.86 3.35 3.17
N SER A 91 -6.97 3.31 4.16
CA SER A 91 -5.71 2.58 4.08
C SER A 91 -5.18 2.21 5.47
N ILE A 92 -4.17 1.34 5.53
CA ILE A 92 -3.50 0.92 6.76
C ILE A 92 -1.98 0.90 6.59
N ASN A 93 -1.25 1.23 7.66
CA ASN A 93 0.15 0.83 7.83
C ASN A 93 0.19 -0.32 8.84
N LEU A 94 0.73 -1.48 8.45
CA LEU A 94 0.84 -2.65 9.31
C LEU A 94 2.31 -3.03 9.49
N ALA A 95 2.76 -3.15 10.74
CA ALA A 95 4.09 -3.66 11.03
C ALA A 95 4.24 -5.10 10.53
N LYS A 96 5.40 -5.42 9.96
CA LYS A 96 5.70 -6.77 9.45
C LYS A 96 6.03 -7.77 10.55
N LEU A 97 6.45 -7.28 11.71
CA LEU A 97 6.84 -8.07 12.86
C LEU A 97 5.98 -7.70 14.08
N PRO A 98 5.68 -8.67 14.96
CA PRO A 98 5.02 -8.37 16.22
C PRO A 98 5.95 -7.61 17.18
N ASN A 99 5.35 -6.89 18.12
CA ASN A 99 6.02 -6.32 19.28
C ASN A 99 6.35 -7.40 20.33
N SER A 100 6.86 -6.97 21.49
CA SER A 100 7.18 -7.84 22.63
C SER A 100 5.99 -8.67 23.12
N ASP A 101 4.76 -8.19 22.92
CA ASP A 101 3.52 -8.84 23.36
C ASP A 101 2.97 -9.81 22.31
N GLY A 102 3.72 -10.06 21.23
CA GLY A 102 3.27 -10.92 20.13
C GLY A 102 2.18 -10.28 19.27
N LYS A 103 1.99 -8.95 19.33
CA LYS A 103 0.98 -8.22 18.57
C LYS A 103 1.60 -7.33 17.51
N PHE A 104 0.94 -7.19 16.37
CA PHE A 104 1.39 -6.33 15.28
C PHE A 104 0.85 -4.90 15.46
N PRO A 105 1.72 -3.87 15.53
CA PRO A 105 1.29 -2.49 15.40
C PRO A 105 0.58 -2.24 14.07
N CYS A 106 -0.60 -1.63 14.13
CA CYS A 106 -1.49 -1.34 13.02
C CYS A 106 -1.97 0.11 13.13
N GLU A 107 -1.87 0.87 12.06
CA GLU A 107 -2.40 2.23 11.94
C GLU A 107 -3.53 2.24 10.91
N LEU A 108 -4.72 2.67 11.32
CA LEU A 108 -5.85 2.91 10.42
C LEU A 108 -5.82 4.35 9.95
N LEU A 109 -5.93 4.59 8.64
CA LEU A 109 -5.68 5.90 8.03
C LEU A 109 -6.90 6.39 7.25
N LYS A 110 -7.20 7.68 7.36
CA LYS A 110 -8.18 8.40 6.55
C LYS A 110 -7.58 8.96 5.24
N THR A 111 -6.27 8.89 5.10
CA THR A 111 -5.53 9.22 3.88
C THR A 111 -5.08 7.95 3.18
N ASP A 112 -4.79 8.04 1.88
CA ASP A 112 -4.22 6.97 1.07
C ASP A 112 -3.03 7.51 0.27
N LYS A 113 -2.50 6.71 -0.67
CA LYS A 113 -1.36 7.12 -1.50
C LYS A 113 -1.69 8.10 -2.64
N PHE A 114 -2.97 8.36 -2.90
CA PHE A 114 -3.43 9.26 -3.96
C PHE A 114 -3.57 10.69 -3.47
N ASP A 115 -3.74 10.88 -2.16
CA ASP A 115 -3.63 12.18 -1.51
C ASP A 115 -2.15 12.58 -1.30
N THR A 116 -1.49 12.93 -2.40
CA THR A 116 -0.05 13.27 -2.41
C THR A 116 0.29 14.55 -1.66
N ASN A 117 -0.72 15.36 -1.32
CA ASN A 117 -0.53 16.61 -0.57
C ASN A 117 -0.34 16.35 0.93
N THR A 118 -0.89 15.25 1.44
CA THR A 118 -0.87 14.92 2.88
C THR A 118 0.07 13.80 3.24
N ALA A 119 0.38 12.89 2.32
CA ALA A 119 1.34 11.83 2.57
C ALA A 119 1.94 11.27 1.28
N SER A 120 3.10 10.62 1.43
CA SER A 120 3.75 9.93 0.33
C SER A 120 4.08 8.49 0.73
N LEU A 121 4.01 7.59 -0.24
CA LEU A 121 4.39 6.20 -0.01
C LEU A 121 5.92 6.07 -0.07
N THR A 122 6.55 5.81 1.07
CA THR A 122 8.01 5.71 1.21
C THR A 122 8.46 4.29 1.49
N ASP A 123 9.74 4.00 1.19
CA ASP A 123 10.35 2.72 1.55
C ASP A 123 10.46 2.58 3.07
N ASN A 124 9.99 1.45 3.60
CA ASN A 124 10.09 1.13 5.01
C ASN A 124 10.10 -0.38 5.22
N VAL A 125 11.25 -0.92 5.60
CA VAL A 125 11.46 -2.37 5.77
C VAL A 125 10.64 -2.99 6.90
N ASN A 126 10.12 -2.17 7.83
CA ASN A 126 9.40 -2.61 9.02
C ASN A 126 7.88 -2.66 8.82
N PHE A 127 7.36 -2.05 7.75
CA PHE A 127 5.92 -1.92 7.52
C PHE A 127 5.52 -2.39 6.14
N ASN A 128 4.29 -2.89 6.04
CA ASN A 128 3.57 -3.00 4.79
C ASN A 128 2.45 -1.96 4.79
N HIS A 129 2.27 -1.28 3.67
CA HIS A 129 1.15 -0.37 3.49
C HIS A 129 0.07 -1.07 2.68
N LEU A 130 -1.19 -0.93 3.05
CA LEU A 130 -2.31 -1.44 2.26
C LEU A 130 -3.31 -0.31 2.03
N SER A 131 -3.59 0.02 0.76
CA SER A 131 -4.64 0.99 0.41
C SER A 131 -5.84 0.25 -0.16
N ILE A 132 -7.07 0.73 0.08
CA ILE A 132 -8.24 0.20 -0.65
C ILE A 132 -7.97 0.34 -2.16
N TRP A 133 -8.22 -0.74 -2.88
CA TRP A 133 -8.13 -0.79 -4.32
C TRP A 133 -9.11 0.20 -4.96
N SER A 134 -8.63 0.93 -5.95
CA SER A 134 -9.45 1.85 -6.73
C SER A 134 -8.96 1.87 -8.17
N LYS A 135 -9.81 2.38 -9.07
CA LYS A 135 -9.45 2.61 -10.47
C LYS A 135 -8.27 3.57 -10.65
N CYS A 136 -7.98 4.43 -9.67
CA CYS A 136 -6.78 5.26 -9.72
C CYS A 136 -5.47 4.46 -9.78
N MET A 137 -5.46 3.18 -9.40
CA MET A 137 -4.28 2.33 -9.50
C MET A 137 -3.86 2.02 -10.94
N SER A 138 -4.78 2.11 -11.91
CA SER A 138 -4.48 1.95 -13.34
C SER A 138 -3.95 3.24 -13.99
N THR A 139 -3.67 4.28 -13.18
CA THR A 139 -3.24 5.60 -13.64
C THR A 139 -4.11 6.15 -14.79
N PRO A 140 -5.43 6.33 -14.55
CA PRO A 140 -6.36 6.68 -15.62
C PRO A 140 -6.36 8.17 -16.02
N CYS A 141 -5.76 9.04 -15.21
CA CYS A 141 -5.71 10.49 -15.46
C CYS A 141 -4.48 10.88 -16.28
N ASN A 142 -4.51 12.09 -16.86
CA ASN A 142 -3.37 12.61 -17.62
C ASN A 142 -2.17 12.93 -16.69
N GLN A 143 -0.98 13.12 -17.27
CA GLN A 143 0.28 13.30 -16.52
C GLN A 143 0.27 14.43 -15.48
N ASN A 144 -0.59 15.43 -15.63
CA ASN A 144 -0.67 16.61 -14.76
C ASN A 144 -1.94 16.64 -13.91
N GLU A 145 -2.68 15.53 -13.85
CA GLU A 145 -3.92 15.44 -13.09
C GLU A 145 -3.76 14.49 -11.90
N ALA A 146 -4.21 14.92 -10.72
CA ALA A 146 -4.36 14.08 -9.55
C ALA A 146 -5.59 13.18 -9.72
N CYS A 147 -5.42 11.87 -9.52
CA CYS A 147 -6.53 10.95 -9.48
C CYS A 147 -7.11 10.87 -8.08
N VAL A 148 -8.39 11.21 -7.92
CA VAL A 148 -9.12 11.15 -6.65
C VAL A 148 -10.06 9.95 -6.65
N PRO A 149 -9.83 8.93 -5.80
CA PRO A 149 -10.68 7.75 -5.77
C PRO A 149 -12.04 8.04 -5.11
N LEU A 150 -13.11 7.53 -5.71
CA LEU A 150 -14.46 7.55 -5.13
C LEU A 150 -14.80 6.13 -4.64
N TYR A 151 -14.40 5.83 -3.41
CA TYR A 151 -14.48 4.48 -2.85
C TYR A 151 -15.90 3.93 -2.76
N ALA A 152 -16.89 4.77 -2.44
CA ALA A 152 -18.28 4.34 -2.28
C ALA A 152 -18.87 3.72 -3.55
N ASN A 153 -18.50 4.20 -4.74
CA ASN A 153 -19.05 3.72 -6.02
C ASN A 153 -17.98 3.10 -6.93
N GLN A 154 -16.80 2.79 -6.40
CA GLN A 154 -15.66 2.23 -7.14
C GLN A 154 -15.31 3.04 -8.41
N SER A 155 -15.40 4.36 -8.32
CA SER A 155 -15.09 5.30 -9.41
C SER A 155 -13.88 6.18 -9.07
N TYR A 156 -13.62 7.19 -9.89
CA TYR A 156 -12.56 8.18 -9.69
C TYR A 156 -12.92 9.50 -10.37
N THR A 157 -12.24 10.57 -9.99
CA THR A 157 -12.21 11.85 -10.71
C THR A 157 -10.75 12.21 -11.00
N CYS A 158 -10.52 13.00 -12.05
CA CYS A 158 -9.22 13.62 -12.32
C CYS A 158 -9.34 15.10 -11.97
N GLN A 159 -8.40 15.63 -11.19
CA GLN A 159 -8.35 17.02 -10.75
C GLN A 159 -7.04 17.65 -11.19
N GLN A 160 -7.07 18.92 -11.59
CA GLN A 160 -5.88 19.70 -11.91
C GLN A 160 -5.22 20.26 -10.66
#